data_AF-A0A444J8R3-F1
#
_entry.id   AF-A0A444J8R3-F1
#
_cell.length_a   1.000
_cell.length_b   1.000
_cell.length_c   1.000
_cell.angle_alpha   90.00
_cell.angle_beta   90.00
_cell.angle_gamma   90.00
#
_symmetry.space_group_name_H-M   'P 1'
#
loop_
_entity.id
_entity.type
_entity.pdbx_description
1 polymer ?
#
loop_
_entity_poly.entity_id
_entity_poly.type
_entity_poly.pdbx_seq_one_letter_code
_entity_poly.pdbx_strand_id
1 'polypeptide(L)' 'MVLWEMAPDIVRLLADKGAVVLAGILAGEQEKNIIKLYEKLGLTLQEARYEEEWVSLFLAR' A
#
# COMPACT_ATOMS: atom_id res chain seq x y z
N MET A 1 5.75 -8.73 8.77
CA MET A 1 6.58 -7.68 8.13
C MET A 1 5.99 -6.34 8.49
N VAL A 2 6.81 -5.34 8.79
CA VAL A 2 6.38 -4.08 9.44
C VAL A 2 5.22 -3.38 8.69
N LEU A 3 5.26 -3.27 7.36
CA LEU A 3 4.19 -2.65 6.57
C LEU A 3 2.83 -3.38 6.62
N TRP A 4 2.86 -4.68 6.87
CA TRP A 4 1.65 -5.50 7.02
C TRP A 4 0.99 -5.28 8.39
N GLU A 5 1.81 -5.28 9.43
CA GLU A 5 1.37 -5.10 10.82
C GLU A 5 0.87 -3.68 11.09
N MET A 6 1.44 -2.69 10.40
CA MET A 6 1.03 -1.28 10.52
C MET A 6 -0.21 -0.91 9.70
N ALA A 7 -0.64 -1.74 8.76
CA ALA A 7 -1.71 -1.39 7.82
C ALA A 7 -3.02 -0.96 8.51
N PRO A 8 -3.51 -1.64 9.58
CA PRO A 8 -4.72 -1.21 10.29
C PRO A 8 -4.57 0.18 10.92
N ASP A 9 -3.41 0.48 11.51
CA ASP A 9 -3.16 1.78 12.13
C ASP A 9 -3.01 2.89 11.09
N ILE A 10 -2.33 2.62 9.97
CA ILE A 10 -2.21 3.56 8.85
C ILE A 10 -3.61 3.92 8.33
N VAL A 11 -4.46 2.93 8.09
CA VAL A 11 -5.83 3.14 7.58
C VAL A 11 -6.70 3.88 8.61
N ARG A 12 -6.54 3.57 9.90
CA ARG A 12 -7.25 4.25 10.99
C ARG A 12 -6.86 5.72 11.11
N LEU A 13 -5.60 6.07 10.84
CA LEU A 13 -5.09 7.44 10.90
C LEU A 13 -5.35 8.23 9.61
N LEU A 14 -5.76 7.57 8.53
CA LEU A 14 -6.09 8.22 7.27
C LEU A 14 -7.39 9.02 7.41
N ALA A 15 -7.31 10.32 7.12
CA ALA A 15 -8.48 11.18 7.01
C ALA A 15 -9.41 10.73 5.86
N ASP A 16 -10.65 11.22 5.86
CA ASP A 16 -11.54 11.02 4.73
C ASP A 16 -10.94 11.61 3.45
N LYS A 17 -10.97 10.84 2.36
CA LYS A 17 -10.27 11.11 1.09
C LYS A 17 -8.74 11.20 1.23
N GLY A 18 -8.19 10.67 2.32
CA GLY A 18 -6.75 10.54 2.51
C GLY A 18 -6.15 9.50 1.58
N ALA A 19 -4.84 9.59 1.40
CA ALA A 19 -4.07 8.67 0.58
C ALA A 19 -2.76 8.29 1.27
N VAL A 20 -2.18 7.16 0.87
CA VAL A 20 -0.91 6.65 1.37
C VAL A 20 0.00 6.28 0.20
N VAL A 21 1.28 6.59 0.34
CA VAL A 21 2.34 6.10 -0.54
C VAL A 21 3.16 5.08 0.24
N LEU A 22 3.24 3.86 -0.27
CA LEU A 22 4.10 2.80 0.25
C LEU A 22 5.25 2.61 -0.74
N ALA A 23 6.49 2.67 -0.29
CA ALA A 23 7.68 2.53 -1.15
C ALA A 23 8.69 1.55 -0.54
N GLY A 24 9.69 1.15 -1.33
CA GLY A 24 10.69 0.17 -0.90
C GLY A 24 10.12 -1.25 -0.78
N ILE A 25 9.13 -1.58 -1.61
CA ILE A 25 8.54 -2.91 -1.69
C ILE A 25 9.24 -3.67 -2.81
N LEU A 26 9.62 -4.93 -2.59
CA LEU A 26 10.09 -5.78 -3.68
C LEU A 26 8.93 -6.13 -4.60
N ALA A 27 9.10 -5.88 -5.90
CA ALA A 27 8.11 -6.22 -6.92
C ALA A 27 7.82 -7.74 -6.92
N GLY A 28 6.57 -8.11 -7.19
CA GLY A 28 6.17 -9.53 -7.25
C GLY A 28 5.18 -9.94 -6.16
N GLU A 29 5.48 -10.99 -5.40
CA GLU A 29 4.51 -11.52 -4.43
C GLU A 29 4.22 -10.56 -3.28
N GLN A 30 5.25 -9.86 -2.78
CA GLN A 30 5.12 -8.91 -1.68
C GLN A 30 4.18 -7.76 -2.06
N GLU A 31 4.39 -7.19 -3.24
CA GLU A 31 3.51 -6.18 -3.85
C GLU A 31 2.05 -6.64 -3.89
N LYS A 32 1.77 -7.81 -4.48
CA LYS A 32 0.40 -8.35 -4.61
C LYS A 32 -0.27 -8.55 -3.25
N ASN A 33 0.50 -8.99 -2.26
CA ASN A 33 0.02 -9.22 -0.91
C ASN A 33 -0.30 -7.90 -0.18
N ILE A 34 0.54 -6.88 -0.35
CA ILE A 34 0.32 -5.53 0.20
C ILE A 34 -0.92 -4.89 -0.44
N ILE A 35 -1.05 -4.93 -1.77
CA ILE A 35 -2.23 -4.38 -2.47
C ILE A 35 -3.52 -5.00 -1.91
N LYS A 36 -3.60 -6.34 -1.86
CA LYS A 36 -4.76 -7.06 -1.33
C LYS A 36 -5.08 -6.72 0.13
N LEU A 37 -4.07 -6.47 0.95
CA LEU A 37 -4.27 -6.09 2.35
C LEU A 37 -4.92 -4.71 2.44
N TYR A 38 -4.39 -3.72 1.73
CA TYR A 38 -4.89 -2.35 1.77
C TYR A 38 -6.28 -2.24 1.10
N GLU A 39 -6.55 -3.04 0.06
CA GLU A 39 -7.88 -3.21 -0.54
C GLU A 39 -8.92 -3.75 0.44
N LYS A 40 -8.57 -4.77 1.22
CA LYS A 40 -9.46 -5.29 2.29
C LYS A 40 -9.74 -4.26 3.39
N LEU A 41 -8.87 -3.27 3.54
CA LEU A 41 -9.02 -2.18 4.50
C LEU A 41 -9.71 -0.94 3.90
N GLY A 42 -10.20 -1.04 2.65
CA GLY A 42 -10.99 0.00 2.01
C GLY A 42 -10.19 1.07 1.27
N LEU A 43 -8.93 0.80 0.93
CA LEU A 43 -8.13 1.65 0.03
C LEU A 43 -8.04 1.02 -1.35
N THR A 44 -7.96 1.83 -2.39
CA THR A 44 -7.84 1.36 -3.77
C THR A 44 -6.50 1.79 -4.37
N LEU A 45 -5.82 0.88 -5.05
CA LEU A 45 -4.59 1.20 -5.77
C LEU A 45 -4.90 2.17 -6.91
N GLN A 46 -4.22 3.31 -6.91
CA GLN A 46 -4.36 4.34 -7.93
C GLN A 46 -3.19 4.29 -8.92
N GLU A 47 -1.97 4.11 -8.42
CA GLU A 47 -0.76 4.09 -9.24
C GLU A 47 0.28 3.15 -8.62
N ALA A 48 1.03 2.46 -9.47
CA ALA A 48 2.23 1.74 -9.10
C ALA A 48 3.40 2.21 -9.97
N ARG A 49 4.54 2.54 -9.35
CA ARG A 49 5.77 2.89 -10.05
C ARG A 49 6.86 1.90 -9.71
N TYR A 50 7.51 1.41 -10.75
CA TYR A 50 8.56 0.40 -10.68
C TYR A 50 9.92 1.01 -10.98
N GLU A 51 10.93 0.62 -10.20
CA GLU A 51 12.33 0.97 -10.40
C GLU A 51 13.18 -0.27 -10.09
N GLU A 52 13.70 -0.91 -11.15
CA GLU A 52 14.39 -2.19 -11.07
C GLU A 52 13.58 -3.28 -10.35
N GLU A 53 14.02 -3.72 -9.18
CA GLU A 53 13.34 -4.72 -8.33
C GLU A 53 12.34 -4.10 -7.35
N TRP A 54 12.26 -2.77 -7.30
CA TRP A 54 11.47 -2.03 -6.33
C TRP A 54 10.17 -1.50 -6.92
N VAL A 55 9.14 -1.42 -6.09
CA VAL A 55 7.86 -0.80 -6.43
C VAL A 55 7.43 0.18 -5.33
N SER A 56 6.81 1.27 -5.76
CA SER A 56 6.05 2.18 -4.92
C SER A 56 4.58 2.17 -5.33
N LEU A 57 3.69 2.19 -4.34
CA LEU A 57 2.25 2.08 -4.49
C LEU A 57 1.59 3.33 -3.93
N PHE A 58 0.74 3.95 -4.73
CA PHE A 58 -0.13 5.04 -4.32
C PHE A 58 -1.56 4.51 -4.16
N LEU A 59 -2.09 4.59 -2.93
CA LEU A 59 -3.40 4.06 -2.56
C LEU A 59 -4.26 5.18 -1.97
N ALA A 60 -5.54 5.23 -2.32
CA ALA A 60 -6.48 6.26 -1.85
C ALA A 60 -7.79 5.64 -1.33
N ARG A 61 -8.48 6.34 -0.43
CA ARG A 61 -9.78 5.93 0.14
C ARG A 61 -10.94 6.23 -0.78
#